data_AF-A0A1F9JZ63-F1
#
_entry.id   AF-A0A1F9JZ63-F1
#
_cell.length_a   1.000
_cell.length_b   1.000
_cell.length_c   1.000
_cell.angle_alpha   90.00
_cell.angle_beta   90.00
_cell.angle_gamma   90.00
#
_symmetry.space_group_name_H-M   'P 1'
#
loop_
_entity.id
_entity.type
_entity.pdbx_description
1 polymer ?
#
loop_
_entity_poly.entity_id
_entity_poly.type
_entity_poly.pdbx_seq_one_letter_code
_entity_poly.pdbx_strand_id
1 'polypeptide(L)'
;MKGITGYWKTVLLPIVLTASSCVAVIDEPPRREVVVVEAERHGPPPWAPAHGWRRKHDAYHYYPVIQVYYYPAARKYYWLEAGQWKIGVRLPSHYVIEEHRALVVELDDEPHKHHHKIKAQYPPDYFERGKGKGKGS
;
A
#
# COMPACT_ATOMS: atom_id res chain seq x y z
N MET A 1 -59.10 -40.03 45.20
CA MET A 1 -59.85 -38.78 45.45
C MET A 1 -58.96 -37.82 46.20
N LYS A 2 -58.85 -36.56 45.73
CA LYS A 2 -58.25 -35.37 46.39
C LYS A 2 -56.71 -35.44 46.53
N GLY A 3 -55.91 -34.42 46.25
CA GLY A 3 -56.12 -33.01 45.96
C GLY A 3 -54.74 -32.35 45.99
N ILE A 4 -54.59 -31.32 45.17
CA ILE A 4 -53.34 -30.64 44.80
C ILE A 4 -53.01 -29.56 45.84
N THR A 5 -51.71 -29.31 46.11
CA THR A 5 -51.02 -28.06 46.57
C THR A 5 -49.90 -28.43 47.56
N GLY A 6 -48.63 -28.06 47.43
CA GLY A 6 -47.92 -27.09 46.60
C GLY A 6 -46.90 -26.44 47.53
N TYR A 7 -45.60 -26.43 47.23
CA TYR A 7 -44.70 -25.40 47.77
C TYR A 7 -43.43 -25.27 46.90
N TRP A 8 -43.54 -24.41 45.90
CA TRP A 8 -42.51 -23.52 45.35
C TRP A 8 -41.30 -23.22 46.27
N LYS A 9 -40.11 -23.63 45.84
CA LYS A 9 -38.89 -22.88 46.14
C LYS A 9 -38.01 -22.90 44.90
N THR A 10 -38.11 -21.83 44.15
CA THR A 10 -37.23 -21.43 43.06
C THR A 10 -35.80 -21.33 43.57
N VAL A 11 -34.89 -22.17 43.09
CA VAL A 11 -33.46 -21.91 43.14
C VAL A 11 -33.04 -21.54 41.74
N LEU A 12 -32.76 -20.25 41.56
CA LEU A 12 -32.19 -19.67 40.35
C LEU A 12 -30.81 -20.30 40.12
N LEU A 13 -30.66 -21.03 39.03
CA LEU A 13 -29.35 -21.45 38.51
C LEU A 13 -28.68 -20.23 37.85
N PRO A 14 -27.45 -19.85 38.21
CA PRO A 14 -26.71 -18.89 37.41
C PRO A 14 -26.33 -19.56 36.09
N ILE A 15 -26.96 -19.10 35.00
CA ILE A 15 -26.56 -19.41 33.63
C ILE A 15 -25.17 -18.80 33.44
N VAL A 16 -24.14 -19.63 33.54
CA VAL A 16 -22.78 -19.26 33.16
C VAL A 16 -22.74 -19.22 31.64
N LEU A 17 -23.03 -18.03 31.09
CA LEU A 17 -22.89 -17.76 29.66
C LEU A 17 -21.40 -17.55 29.40
N THR A 18 -20.66 -18.63 29.15
CA THR A 18 -19.30 -18.50 28.61
C THR A 18 -19.42 -17.97 27.20
N ALA A 19 -19.25 -16.65 27.04
CA ALA A 19 -19.07 -16.03 25.75
C ALA A 19 -17.81 -16.64 25.13
N SER A 20 -18.00 -17.60 24.22
CA SER A 20 -16.97 -18.08 23.31
C SER A 20 -16.56 -16.88 22.48
N SER A 21 -15.49 -16.22 22.91
CA SER A 21 -14.84 -15.14 22.17
C SER A 21 -14.36 -15.75 20.86
N CYS A 22 -15.14 -15.57 19.80
CA CYS A 22 -14.65 -15.74 18.45
C CYS A 22 -13.52 -14.72 18.28
N VAL A 23 -12.27 -15.17 18.47
CA VAL A 23 -11.12 -14.45 17.96
C VAL A 23 -11.25 -14.52 16.44
N ALA A 24 -11.85 -13.49 15.86
CA ALA A 24 -11.68 -13.23 14.44
C ALA A 24 -10.18 -12.96 14.27
N VAL A 25 -9.45 -13.96 13.76
CA VAL A 25 -8.13 -13.73 13.19
C VAL A 25 -8.36 -12.78 12.03
N ILE A 26 -8.11 -11.49 12.28
CA ILE A 26 -8.01 -10.51 11.23
C ILE A 26 -6.78 -10.96 10.43
N ASP A 27 -7.01 -11.61 9.29
CA ASP A 27 -5.98 -11.79 8.28
C ASP A 27 -5.57 -10.38 7.86
N GLU A 28 -4.46 -9.90 8.41
CA GLU A 28 -3.86 -8.63 8.00
C GLU A 28 -3.57 -8.79 6.51
N PRO A 29 -4.25 -8.04 5.61
CA PRO A 29 -3.98 -8.14 4.18
C PRO A 29 -2.48 -7.94 3.98
N PRO A 30 -1.82 -8.72 3.11
CA PRO A 30 -0.38 -8.75 3.00
C PRO A 30 0.13 -7.32 3.01
N ARG A 31 0.84 -6.99 4.10
CA ARG A 31 1.30 -5.65 4.42
C ARG A 31 1.92 -5.09 3.15
N ARG A 32 1.28 -4.07 2.57
CA ARG A 32 1.72 -3.44 1.32
C ARG A 32 3.20 -3.13 1.48
N GLU A 33 4.05 -3.89 0.79
CA GLU A 33 5.49 -3.67 0.82
C GLU A 33 5.77 -2.48 -0.10
N VAL A 34 5.38 -1.30 0.38
CA VAL A 34 5.67 -0.05 -0.27
C VAL A 34 7.15 0.20 -0.03
N VAL A 35 7.99 -0.24 -0.97
CA VAL A 35 9.38 0.18 -1.00
C VAL A 35 9.36 1.67 -1.32
N VAL A 36 9.52 2.49 -0.27
CA VAL A 36 9.73 3.93 -0.41
C VAL A 36 11.15 4.11 -0.92
N VAL A 37 11.25 4.48 -2.19
CA VAL A 37 12.54 4.75 -2.81
C VAL A 37 12.91 6.18 -2.46
N GLU A 38 13.81 6.27 -1.49
CA GLU A 38 14.46 7.50 -1.10
C GLU A 38 15.59 7.79 -2.09
N ALA A 39 15.40 8.75 -3.00
CA ALA A 39 16.50 9.29 -3.81
C ALA A 39 17.55 9.88 -2.86
N GLU A 40 18.84 9.59 -3.09
CA GLU A 40 19.98 9.89 -2.20
C GLU A 40 19.85 11.24 -1.46
N ARG A 41 19.64 11.17 -0.14
CA ARG A 41 19.34 12.37 0.69
C ARG A 41 20.59 12.98 1.29
N HIS A 42 20.74 14.28 1.11
CA HIS A 42 21.46 15.14 2.05
C HIS A 42 20.41 15.81 2.93
N GLY A 43 20.34 15.42 4.21
CA GLY A 43 19.41 16.04 5.16
C GLY A 43 19.72 17.52 5.40
N PRO A 44 18.76 18.30 5.94
CA PRO A 44 19.05 19.67 6.34
C PRO A 44 20.19 19.66 7.37
N PRO A 45 21.12 20.65 7.32
CA PRO A 45 22.23 20.73 8.26
C PRO A 45 21.71 20.82 9.71
N PRO A 46 22.49 20.33 10.69
CA PRO A 46 22.03 20.12 12.07
C PRO A 46 21.54 21.38 12.80
N TRP A 47 21.80 22.56 12.25
CA TRP A 47 21.42 23.85 12.84
C TRP A 47 20.12 24.44 12.27
N ALA A 48 19.52 23.86 11.23
CA ALA A 48 18.29 24.37 10.61
C ALA A 48 17.04 23.57 11.04
N PRO A 49 15.92 24.21 11.44
CA PRO A 49 14.69 23.50 11.77
C PRO A 49 14.19 22.65 10.60
N ALA A 50 13.83 21.38 10.84
CA ALA A 50 13.33 20.46 9.81
C ALA A 50 11.93 20.82 9.26
N HIS A 51 11.34 21.94 9.68
CA HIS A 51 10.05 22.41 9.22
C HIS A 51 10.14 22.98 7.79
N GLY A 52 9.81 22.14 6.81
CA GLY A 52 9.66 22.55 5.40
C GLY A 52 10.32 21.61 4.39
N TRP A 53 11.14 20.66 4.83
CA TRP A 53 11.84 19.73 3.94
C TRP A 53 10.87 18.83 3.15
N ARG A 54 9.83 18.30 3.82
CA ARG A 54 8.79 17.48 3.17
C ARG A 54 7.88 18.23 2.20
N ARG A 55 7.93 19.57 2.11
CA ARG A 55 7.03 20.36 1.26
C ARG A 55 7.50 20.50 -0.20
N LYS A 56 8.72 20.07 -0.53
CA LYS A 56 9.32 20.29 -1.86
C LYS A 56 9.23 19.09 -2.79
N HIS A 57 8.87 17.93 -2.28
CA HIS A 57 8.84 16.69 -3.06
C HIS A 57 7.42 16.18 -3.19
N ASP A 58 7.04 15.85 -4.42
CA ASP A 58 5.80 15.18 -4.74
C ASP A 58 6.02 13.67 -4.67
N ALA A 59 5.18 12.98 -3.90
CA ALA A 59 5.18 11.53 -3.84
C ALA A 59 4.33 10.95 -4.98
N TYR A 60 4.90 10.06 -5.78
CA TYR A 60 4.24 9.36 -6.88
C TYR A 60 4.23 7.86 -6.61
N HIS A 61 3.19 7.16 -7.06
CA HIS A 61 3.20 5.71 -7.16
C HIS A 61 3.69 5.33 -8.56
N TYR A 62 4.83 4.65 -8.64
CA TYR A 62 5.43 4.18 -9.87
C TYR A 62 5.16 2.69 -10.08
N TYR A 63 4.66 2.35 -11.27
CA TYR A 63 4.39 0.98 -11.70
C TYR A 63 5.44 0.58 -12.74
N PRO A 64 6.53 -0.11 -12.35
CA PRO A 64 7.68 -0.36 -13.23
C PRO A 64 7.34 -1.27 -14.42
N VAL A 65 6.44 -2.23 -14.24
CA VAL A 65 6.02 -3.18 -15.30
C VAL A 65 5.45 -2.44 -16.51
N ILE A 66 4.59 -1.45 -16.24
CA ILE A 66 3.89 -0.65 -17.27
C ILE A 66 4.48 0.76 -17.45
N GLN A 67 5.51 1.12 -16.68
CA GLN A 67 6.17 2.43 -16.70
C GLN A 67 5.21 3.62 -16.49
N VAL A 68 4.21 3.47 -15.62
CA VAL A 68 3.20 4.49 -15.32
C VAL A 68 3.45 5.10 -13.95
N TYR A 69 3.18 6.40 -13.81
CA TYR A 69 3.19 7.11 -12.54
C TYR A 69 1.78 7.57 -12.19
N TYR A 70 1.39 7.40 -10.94
CA TYR A 70 0.17 7.97 -10.37
C TYR A 70 0.53 9.01 -9.33
N TYR A 71 0.01 10.21 -9.51
CA TYR A 71 0.18 11.32 -8.57
C TYR A 71 -1.08 11.45 -7.70
N PRO A 72 -1.04 11.00 -6.43
CA PRO A 72 -2.21 10.95 -5.58
C PRO A 72 -2.78 12.34 -5.25
N ALA A 73 -1.94 13.36 -5.10
CA ALA A 73 -2.39 14.69 -4.68
C ALA A 73 -3.33 15.36 -5.72
N ALA A 74 -3.05 15.18 -7.01
CA ALA A 74 -3.93 15.66 -8.09
C ALA A 74 -4.72 14.54 -8.79
N ARG A 75 -4.64 13.31 -8.29
CA ARG A 75 -5.34 12.11 -8.81
C ARG A 75 -5.19 11.93 -10.33
N LYS A 76 -3.97 12.13 -10.84
CA LYS A 76 -3.65 12.03 -12.27
C LYS A 76 -2.57 10.99 -12.54
N TYR A 77 -2.65 10.41 -13.71
CA TYR A 77 -1.65 9.49 -14.25
C TYR A 77 -0.73 10.22 -15.22
N TYR A 78 0.51 9.74 -15.27
CA TYR A 78 1.51 10.10 -16.26
C TYR A 78 2.00 8.81 -16.91
N TRP A 79 1.92 8.74 -18.23
CA TRP A 79 2.35 7.58 -19.01
C TRP A 79 3.01 8.02 -20.31
N LEU A 80 3.81 7.11 -20.88
CA LEU A 80 4.43 7.30 -22.18
C LEU A 80 3.64 6.52 -23.23
N GLU A 81 3.15 7.20 -24.26
CA GLU A 81 2.37 6.61 -25.36
C GLU A 81 2.87 7.16 -26.68
N ALA A 82 3.23 6.28 -27.62
CA ALA A 82 3.81 6.64 -28.92
C ALA A 82 4.99 7.63 -28.82
N GLY A 83 5.83 7.48 -27.80
CA GLY A 83 6.99 8.36 -27.56
C GLY A 83 6.65 9.73 -26.96
N GLN A 84 5.38 9.99 -26.64
CA GLN A 84 4.93 11.23 -26.02
C GLN A 84 4.44 11.00 -24.60
N TRP A 85 4.79 11.90 -23.70
CA TRP A 85 4.21 11.92 -22.36
C TRP A 85 2.77 12.40 -22.40
N LYS A 86 1.90 11.65 -21.74
CA LYS A 86 0.49 11.96 -21.61
C LYS A 86 0.14 12.08 -20.13
N ILE A 87 -0.87 12.91 -19.85
CA ILE A 87 -1.37 13.21 -18.52
C ILE A 87 -2.88 13.12 -18.54
N GLY A 88 -3.48 12.49 -17.54
CA GLY A 88 -4.93 12.33 -17.49
C GLY A 88 -5.44 11.76 -16.17
N VAL A 89 -6.72 12.01 -15.89
CA VAL A 89 -7.41 11.46 -14.70
C VAL A 89 -7.73 9.98 -14.82
N ARG A 90 -7.67 9.43 -16.03
CA ARG A 90 -7.93 8.03 -16.34
C ARG A 90 -6.80 7.50 -17.21
N LEU A 91 -6.28 6.34 -16.83
CA LEU A 91 -5.34 5.61 -17.63
C LEU A 91 -6.10 4.83 -18.73
N PRO A 92 -5.60 4.79 -19.97
CA PRO A 92 -6.21 3.98 -21.03
C PRO A 92 -6.35 2.51 -20.61
N SER A 93 -7.43 1.85 -21.06
CA SER A 93 -7.83 0.51 -20.58
C SER A 93 -6.85 -0.63 -20.91
N HIS A 94 -5.91 -0.40 -21.83
CA HIS A 94 -4.89 -1.39 -22.17
C HIS A 94 -3.75 -1.45 -21.14
N TYR A 95 -3.67 -0.48 -20.21
CA TYR A 95 -2.77 -0.56 -19.08
C TYR A 95 -3.42 -1.30 -17.91
N VAL A 96 -2.78 -2.37 -17.46
CA VAL A 96 -3.21 -3.15 -16.30
C VAL A 96 -2.36 -2.74 -15.11
N ILE A 97 -3.00 -2.16 -14.10
CA ILE A 97 -2.34 -1.78 -12.84
C ILE A 97 -2.40 -2.96 -11.87
N GLU A 98 -1.24 -3.36 -11.36
CA GLU A 98 -1.11 -4.29 -10.25
C GLU A 98 -0.77 -3.50 -8.98
N GLU A 99 -1.75 -3.29 -8.10
CA GLU A 99 -1.57 -2.43 -6.90
C GLU A 99 -0.46 -2.92 -5.96
N HIS A 100 -0.23 -4.24 -5.92
CA HIS A 100 0.82 -4.86 -5.11
C HIS A 100 2.23 -4.73 -5.72
N ARG A 101 2.35 -4.17 -6.92
CA ARG A 101 3.61 -3.94 -7.64
C ARG A 101 3.85 -2.45 -7.89
N ALA A 102 3.55 -1.63 -6.88
CA ALA A 102 3.77 -0.20 -6.91
C ALA A 102 4.94 0.19 -6.01
N LEU A 103 5.71 1.19 -6.43
CA LEU A 103 6.78 1.82 -5.67
C LEU A 103 6.39 3.26 -5.34
N VAL A 104 6.67 3.73 -4.14
CA VAL A 104 6.55 5.17 -3.87
C VAL A 104 7.88 5.83 -4.20
N VAL A 105 7.83 6.77 -5.14
CA VAL A 105 8.99 7.58 -5.56
C VAL A 105 8.71 9.04 -5.23
N GLU A 106 9.64 9.68 -4.52
CA GLU A 106 9.59 11.11 -4.23
C GLU A 106 10.37 11.86 -5.31
N LEU A 107 9.73 12.83 -5.97
CA LEU A 107 10.33 13.61 -7.05
C LEU A 107 10.15 15.11 -6.80
N ASP A 108 11.19 15.90 -7.08
CA ASP A 108 11.13 17.38 -7.07
C ASP A 108 10.34 17.97 -8.25
N ASP A 109 10.26 17.20 -9.33
CA ASP A 109 9.75 17.62 -10.63
C ASP A 109 8.85 16.52 -11.24
N GLU A 110 8.23 16.83 -12.38
CA GLU A 110 7.45 15.85 -13.13
C GLU A 110 8.26 14.61 -13.55
N PRO A 111 7.64 13.41 -13.53
CA PRO A 111 8.34 12.14 -13.70
C PRO A 111 9.06 11.99 -15.05
N HIS A 112 8.60 12.68 -16.09
CA HIS A 112 9.21 12.61 -17.42
C HIS A 112 10.68 13.07 -17.44
N LYS A 113 11.08 14.01 -16.56
CA LYS A 113 12.46 14.50 -16.48
C LYS A 113 13.42 13.45 -15.91
N HIS A 114 12.92 12.60 -15.01
CA HIS A 114 13.71 11.62 -14.27
C HIS A 114 13.46 10.18 -14.73
N HIS A 115 12.54 9.96 -15.67
CA HIS A 115 12.09 8.63 -16.08
C HIS A 115 13.23 7.69 -16.46
N HIS A 116 14.24 8.18 -17.19
CA HIS A 116 15.40 7.38 -17.59
C HIS A 116 16.18 6.83 -16.38
N LYS A 117 16.36 7.63 -15.32
CA LYS A 117 17.03 7.22 -14.07
C LYS A 117 16.16 6.23 -13.28
N ILE A 118 14.88 6.55 -13.13
CA ILE A 118 13.93 5.73 -12.37
C ILE A 118 13.79 4.35 -13.02
N LYS A 119 13.69 4.29 -14.35
CA LYS A 119 13.63 3.02 -15.10
C LYS A 119 14.92 2.21 -14.99
N ALA A 120 16.08 2.86 -14.95
CA ALA A 120 17.36 2.16 -14.75
C ALA A 120 17.45 1.53 -13.35
N GLN A 121 16.93 2.22 -12.33
CA GLN A 121 16.92 1.75 -10.95
C GLN A 121 15.82 0.71 -10.69
N TYR A 122 14.65 0.91 -11.28
CA TYR A 122 13.45 0.07 -11.18
C TYR A 122 12.99 -0.37 -12.57
N PRO A 123 13.73 -1.28 -13.21
CA PRO A 123 13.32 -1.81 -14.50
C PRO A 123 12.07 -2.69 -14.35
N PRO A 124 11.42 -3.05 -15.47
CA PRO A 124 10.14 -3.77 -15.45
C PRO A 124 10.16 -5.11 -14.69
N ASP A 125 11.33 -5.76 -14.60
CA ASP A 125 11.56 -7.03 -13.89
C ASP A 125 11.91 -6.86 -12.40
N TYR A 126 11.86 -5.64 -11.86
CA TYR A 126 12.33 -5.31 -10.51
C TYR A 126 11.80 -6.27 -9.43
N PHE A 127 10.51 -6.57 -9.46
CA PHE A 127 9.86 -7.48 -8.49
C PHE A 127 10.15 -8.97 -8.72
N GLU A 128 10.61 -9.36 -9.91
CA GLU A 128 10.91 -10.75 -10.25
C GLU A 128 12.33 -11.14 -9.87
N ARG A 129 13.27 -10.18 -9.85
CA ARG A 129 14.70 -10.43 -9.62
C ARG A 129 15.03 -10.99 -8.23
N GLY A 130 14.16 -10.77 -7.24
CA GLY A 130 14.32 -11.31 -5.88
C GLY A 130 13.81 -12.74 -5.70
N LYS A 131 12.96 -13.25 -6.60
CA LYS A 131 12.28 -14.54 -6.42
C LYS A 131 13.10 -15.76 -6.85
N GLY A 132 14.19 -15.57 -7.60
CA GLY A 132 14.99 -16.66 -8.16
C GLY A 132 16.08 -17.24 -7.26
N LYS A 133 16.33 -16.69 -6.06
CA LYS A 133 17.49 -17.06 -5.21
C LYS A 133 17.20 -18.06 -4.07
N GLY A 134 16.09 -18.81 -4.16
CA GLY A 134 15.71 -19.80 -3.16
C GLY A 134 15.29 -21.12 -3.76
N LYS A 135 16.27 -21.98 -4.11
CA LYS A 135 16.27 -23.46 -4.08
C LYS A 135 17.26 -24.03 -5.11
N GLY A 136 18.49 -24.22 -4.65
CA GLY A 136 19.31 -25.34 -5.10
C GLY A 136 19.39 -26.33 -3.94
N SER A 137 18.64 -27.43 -4.06
CA SER A 137 18.90 -28.67 -3.33
C SER A 137 20.17 -29.33 -3.85
#